data_AF-A0A9E6EMK9-F1
#
_entry.id   AF-A0A9E6EMK9-F1
#
_cell.length_a   1.000
_cell.length_b   1.000
_cell.length_c   1.000
_cell.angle_alpha   90.00
_cell.angle_beta   90.00
_cell.angle_gamma   90.00
#
_symmetry.space_group_name_H-M   'P 1'
#
loop_
_entity.id
_entity.type
_entity.pdbx_description
1 polymer ?
#
loop_
_entity_poly.entity_id
_entity_poly.type
_entity_poly.pdbx_seq_one_letter_code
_entity_poly.pdbx_strand_id
1 'polypeptide(L)'
;MTSFEAFVANRYLHTRKKGAFVRVMVRFARWGIALGVFAMVVALAIANGLLEEIQANLFSATGHFTVAHLEGEIPDTQAALARIRRTPGVVAASPMRMDHGLIRPTNSDAPPSPLLLKGVDPASAHGTSRIFDSLVPAPV
;
A
#
# COMPACT_ATOMS: atom_id res chain seq x y z
N MET A 1 0.34 -35.99 27.52
CA MET A 1 0.22 -37.31 26.85
C MET A 1 0.80 -37.33 25.43
N THR A 2 1.34 -36.21 24.92
CA THR A 2 1.86 -36.09 23.54
C THR A 2 3.30 -36.58 23.33
N SER A 3 4.08 -36.82 24.38
CA SER A 3 5.51 -37.16 24.22
C SER A 3 5.72 -38.59 23.69
N PHE A 4 4.85 -39.53 24.04
CA PHE A 4 4.94 -40.90 23.54
C PHE A 4 4.59 -41.00 22.05
N GLU A 5 3.54 -40.31 21.61
CA GLU A 5 3.13 -40.24 20.20
C GLU A 5 4.20 -39.55 19.34
N ALA A 6 4.77 -38.43 19.81
CA ALA A 6 5.87 -37.75 19.14
C ALA A 6 7.13 -38.62 19.07
N PHE A 7 7.45 -39.38 20.13
CA PHE A 7 8.56 -40.33 20.16
C PHE A 7 8.38 -41.45 19.13
N VAL A 8 7.18 -42.03 19.06
CA VAL A 8 6.84 -43.07 18.07
C VAL A 8 6.92 -42.49 16.65
N ALA A 9 6.29 -41.35 16.40
CA ALA A 9 6.30 -40.71 15.08
C ALA A 9 7.73 -40.39 14.62
N ASN A 10 8.56 -39.76 15.47
CA ASN A 10 9.93 -39.41 15.13
C ASN A 10 10.80 -40.65 14.86
N ARG A 11 10.61 -41.72 15.66
CA ARG A 11 11.33 -43.00 15.47
C ARG A 11 11.01 -43.63 14.12
N TYR A 12 9.76 -43.60 13.67
CA TYR A 12 9.38 -44.13 12.36
C TYR A 12 9.82 -43.20 11.20
N LEU A 13 9.71 -41.87 11.38
CA LEU A 13 10.18 -40.86 10.41
C LEU A 13 11.70 -40.82 10.23
N HIS A 14 12.48 -41.25 11.23
CA HIS A 14 13.95 -41.33 11.20
C HIS A 14 14.46 -42.78 11.19
N THR A 15 13.65 -43.75 10.74
CA THR A 15 14.03 -45.17 10.75
C THR A 15 15.32 -45.43 9.97
N ARG A 16 16.37 -45.84 10.68
CA ARG A 16 17.69 -46.21 10.12
C ARG A 16 17.72 -47.58 9.43
N LYS A 17 16.69 -48.42 9.64
CA LYS A 17 16.67 -49.84 9.22
C LYS A 17 16.26 -50.10 7.77
N LYS A 18 15.74 -49.10 7.05
CA LYS A 18 15.51 -49.20 5.60
C LYS A 18 16.78 -48.72 4.87
N GLY A 19 17.14 -49.40 3.77
CA GLY A 19 18.39 -49.17 3.02
C GLY A 19 18.62 -47.69 2.67
N ALA A 20 19.87 -47.34 2.32
CA ALA A 20 20.30 -45.96 2.07
C ALA A 20 19.37 -45.19 1.11
N PHE A 21 18.83 -45.88 0.09
CA PHE A 21 17.86 -45.33 -0.87
C PHE A 21 16.60 -44.74 -0.21
N VAL A 22 15.97 -45.46 0.72
CA VAL A 22 14.73 -45.02 1.36
C VAL A 22 14.96 -43.79 2.25
N ARG A 23 16.11 -43.71 2.92
CA ARG A 23 16.44 -42.55 3.76
C ARG A 23 16.59 -41.27 2.95
N VAL A 24 17.19 -41.37 1.77
CA VAL A 24 17.37 -40.23 0.86
C VAL A 24 16.01 -39.75 0.33
N MET A 25 15.17 -40.67 -0.14
CA MET A 25 13.83 -40.35 -0.65
C MET A 25 12.93 -39.67 0.39
N VAL A 26 12.87 -40.18 1.62
CA VAL A 26 12.09 -39.56 2.70
C VAL A 26 12.60 -38.15 3.03
N ARG A 27 13.92 -37.93 2.96
CA ARG A 27 14.51 -36.60 3.20
C ARG A 27 14.09 -35.63 2.10
N PHE A 28 14.23 -36.00 0.83
CA PHE A 28 13.78 -35.17 -0.29
C PHE A 28 12.28 -34.90 -0.26
N ALA A 29 11.45 -35.89 0.04
CA ALA A 29 9.99 -35.71 0.16
C ALA A 29 9.64 -34.68 1.25
N ARG A 30 10.24 -34.78 2.44
CA ARG A 30 10.02 -33.82 3.54
C ARG A 30 10.46 -32.41 3.15
N TRP A 31 11.63 -32.26 2.52
CA TRP A 31 12.14 -30.97 2.07
C TRP A 31 11.30 -30.36 0.93
N GLY A 32 10.84 -31.17 -0.02
CA GLY A 32 9.98 -30.71 -1.10
C GLY A 32 8.65 -30.15 -0.59
N ILE A 33 8.01 -30.85 0.34
CA ILE A 33 6.76 -30.38 0.97
C ILE A 33 7.02 -29.10 1.77
N ALA A 34 8.09 -29.06 2.59
CA ALA A 34 8.43 -27.89 3.38
C ALA A 34 8.66 -26.65 2.49
N LEU A 35 9.40 -26.80 1.40
CA LEU A 35 9.68 -25.70 0.47
C LEU A 35 8.43 -25.27 -0.29
N GLY A 36 7.57 -26.21 -0.70
CA GLY A 36 6.31 -25.90 -1.38
C GLY A 36 5.34 -25.13 -0.50
N VAL A 37 5.16 -25.57 0.75
CA VAL A 37 4.31 -24.87 1.72
C VAL A 37 4.90 -23.51 2.07
N PHE A 38 6.23 -23.41 2.24
CA PHE A 38 6.90 -22.14 2.49
C PHE A 38 6.62 -21.12 1.37
N ALA A 39 6.80 -21.53 0.10
CA ALA A 39 6.53 -20.66 -1.04
C ALA A 39 5.05 -20.23 -1.10
N MET A 40 4.11 -21.15 -0.82
CA MET A 40 2.68 -20.86 -0.80
C MET A 40 2.33 -19.81 0.27
N VAL A 41 2.86 -19.97 1.49
CA VAL A 41 2.62 -19.03 2.60
C VAL A 41 3.20 -17.65 2.28
N VAL A 42 4.41 -17.59 1.72
CA VAL A 42 5.04 -16.32 1.34
C VAL A 42 4.25 -15.62 0.25
N ALA A 43 3.81 -16.33 -0.80
CA ALA A 43 3.00 -15.74 -1.86
C ALA A 43 1.68 -15.16 -1.32
N LEU A 44 1.01 -15.88 -0.42
CA LEU A 44 -0.20 -15.40 0.23
C LEU A 44 0.06 -14.18 1.11
N ALA A 45 1.16 -14.18 1.87
CA ALA A 45 1.55 -13.05 2.72
C ALA A 45 1.82 -11.78 1.89
N ILE A 46 2.49 -11.92 0.74
CA ILE A 46 2.75 -10.80 -0.17
C ILE A 46 1.43 -10.27 -0.75
N ALA A 47 0.56 -11.16 -1.23
CA ALA A 47 -0.71 -10.77 -1.83
C ALA A 47 -1.61 -10.03 -0.80
N ASN A 48 -1.70 -10.57 0.41
CA ASN A 48 -2.49 -9.96 1.48
C ASN A 48 -1.89 -8.63 1.95
N GLY A 49 -0.58 -8.57 2.17
CA GLY A 49 0.09 -7.33 2.60
C GLY A 49 -0.01 -6.22 1.56
N LEU A 50 0.16 -6.56 0.28
CA LEU A 50 -0.02 -5.58 -0.82
C LEU A 50 -1.47 -5.11 -0.91
N LEU A 51 -2.43 -6.02 -0.77
CA LEU A 51 -3.85 -5.68 -0.80
C LEU A 51 -4.21 -4.73 0.36
N GLU A 52 -3.68 -4.97 1.54
CA GLU A 52 -3.89 -4.12 2.71
C GLU A 52 -3.25 -2.74 2.52
N GLU A 53 -2.04 -2.67 1.96
CA GLU A 53 -1.36 -1.41 1.63
C GLU A 53 -2.11 -0.60 0.56
N ILE A 54 -2.61 -1.26 -0.49
CA ILE A 54 -3.42 -0.61 -1.53
C ILE A 54 -4.72 -0.09 -0.93
N GLN A 55 -5.42 -0.90 -0.12
CA GLN A 55 -6.63 -0.45 0.56
C GLN A 55 -6.34 0.75 1.46
N ALA A 56 -5.31 0.67 2.32
CA ALA A 56 -4.93 1.75 3.21
C ALA A 56 -4.60 3.03 2.44
N ASN A 57 -3.83 2.95 1.35
CA ASN A 57 -3.46 4.11 0.55
C ASN A 57 -4.66 4.71 -0.19
N LEU A 58 -5.56 3.90 -0.73
CA LEU A 58 -6.78 4.40 -1.38
C LEU A 58 -7.71 5.11 -0.38
N PHE A 59 -7.86 4.59 0.83
CA PHE A 59 -8.69 5.22 1.87
C PHE A 59 -7.99 6.40 2.59
N SER A 60 -6.66 6.52 2.49
CA SER A 60 -5.86 7.53 3.24
C SER A 60 -5.39 8.73 2.38
N ALA A 61 -5.12 8.56 1.09
CA ALA A 61 -4.34 9.53 0.32
C ALA A 61 -5.17 10.64 -0.37
N THR A 62 -6.49 10.51 -0.44
CA THR A 62 -7.37 11.51 -1.06
C THR A 62 -8.60 11.65 -0.19
N GLY A 63 -9.01 12.89 0.13
CA GLY A 63 -10.25 13.13 0.87
C GLY A 63 -11.38 12.27 0.27
N HIS A 64 -12.12 11.58 1.14
CA HIS A 64 -13.09 10.53 0.78
C HIS A 64 -14.04 10.88 -0.39
N PHE A 65 -14.22 12.18 -0.66
CA PHE A 65 -14.97 12.68 -1.80
C PHE A 65 -14.24 13.86 -2.44
N THR A 66 -14.08 13.81 -3.77
CA THR A 66 -13.62 14.94 -4.59
C THR A 66 -14.81 15.53 -5.33
N VAL A 67 -15.07 16.82 -5.15
CA VAL A 67 -16.13 17.55 -5.85
C VAL A 67 -15.46 18.38 -6.95
N ALA A 68 -15.80 18.08 -8.21
CA ALA A 68 -15.31 18.81 -9.38
C ALA A 68 -16.49 19.29 -10.24
N HIS A 69 -16.31 20.40 -10.94
CA HIS A 69 -17.30 20.89 -11.90
C HIS A 69 -17.07 20.25 -13.28
N LEU A 70 -18.13 19.81 -13.94
CA LEU A 70 -18.05 19.11 -15.24
C LEU A 70 -17.42 19.96 -16.35
N GLU A 71 -17.59 21.29 -16.28
CA GLU A 71 -17.11 22.24 -17.29
C GLU A 71 -15.81 22.96 -16.87
N GLY A 72 -15.15 22.51 -15.80
CA GLY A 72 -13.85 23.03 -15.38
C GLY A 72 -13.88 23.73 -14.02
N GLU A 73 -13.71 25.05 -14.01
CA GLU A 73 -13.47 25.83 -12.79
C GLU A 73 -14.78 26.06 -12.01
N ILE A 74 -14.71 26.02 -10.68
CA ILE A 74 -15.88 26.27 -9.82
C ILE A 74 -16.07 27.79 -9.73
N PRO A 75 -17.18 28.35 -10.25
CA PRO A 75 -17.49 29.76 -10.02
C PRO A 75 -17.83 29.92 -8.53
N ASP A 76 -16.96 30.63 -7.80
CA ASP A 76 -17.02 30.85 -6.34
C ASP A 76 -16.71 29.61 -5.47
N THR A 77 -15.43 29.21 -5.50
CA THR A 77 -14.86 28.16 -4.64
C THR A 77 -15.14 28.38 -3.14
N GLN A 78 -15.20 29.64 -2.68
CA GLN A 78 -15.38 29.96 -1.25
C GLN A 78 -16.81 29.70 -0.78
N ALA A 79 -17.82 30.15 -1.54
CA ALA A 79 -19.22 29.87 -1.22
C ALA A 79 -19.54 28.37 -1.32
N ALA A 80 -18.94 27.67 -2.29
CA ALA A 80 -19.07 26.22 -2.43
C ALA A 80 -18.48 25.47 -1.22
N LEU A 81 -17.27 25.85 -0.78
CA LEU A 81 -16.65 25.29 0.44
C LEU A 81 -17.49 25.53 1.69
N ALA A 82 -18.04 26.73 1.86
CA ALA A 82 -18.89 27.05 3.01
C ALA A 82 -20.17 26.21 3.06
N ARG A 83 -20.77 25.91 1.90
CA ARG A 83 -21.92 24.99 1.80
C ARG A 83 -21.54 23.55 2.14
N ILE A 84 -20.42 23.07 1.60
CA ILE A 84 -19.95 21.69 1.84
C ILE A 84 -19.61 21.47 3.31
N ARG A 85 -18.94 22.42 3.97
CA ARG A 85 -18.60 22.35 5.41
C ARG A 85 -19.83 22.32 6.32
N ARG A 86 -21.00 22.78 5.86
CA ARG A 86 -22.26 22.79 6.64
C ARG A 86 -23.06 21.49 6.49
N THR A 87 -22.66 20.58 5.60
CA THR A 87 -23.35 19.30 5.40
C THR A 87 -23.04 18.34 6.55
N PRO A 88 -24.05 17.68 7.15
CA PRO A 88 -23.83 16.69 8.21
C PRO A 88 -22.92 15.55 7.74
N GLY A 89 -21.86 15.26 8.52
CA GLY A 89 -20.88 14.21 8.21
C GLY A 89 -19.58 14.68 7.55
N VAL A 90 -19.46 15.97 7.21
CA VAL A 90 -18.22 16.54 6.66
C VAL A 90 -17.28 16.95 7.80
N VAL A 91 -16.15 16.25 7.94
CA VAL A 91 -15.12 16.53 8.97
C VAL A 91 -14.20 17.68 8.57
N ALA A 92 -13.79 17.73 7.29
CA ALA A 92 -12.93 18.79 6.75
C ALA A 92 -13.11 18.91 5.23
N ALA A 93 -12.96 20.12 4.70
CA ALA A 93 -13.00 20.41 3.26
C ALA A 93 -11.93 21.44 2.90
N SER A 94 -11.14 21.15 1.87
CA SER A 94 -10.04 21.98 1.38
C SER A 94 -10.14 22.14 -0.14
N PRO A 95 -9.90 23.35 -0.70
CA PRO A 95 -9.82 23.53 -2.14
C PRO A 95 -8.57 22.85 -2.69
N MET A 96 -8.71 22.25 -3.87
CA MET A 96 -7.61 21.60 -4.60
C MET A 96 -7.68 21.96 -6.07
N ARG A 97 -6.53 22.28 -6.67
CA ARG A 97 -6.37 22.41 -8.12
C ARG A 97 -5.38 21.35 -8.59
N MET A 98 -5.75 20.61 -9.62
CA MET A 98 -4.89 19.59 -10.20
C MET A 98 -4.59 19.97 -11.65
N ASP A 99 -3.30 20.05 -11.99
CA ASP A 99 -2.83 20.45 -13.31
C ASP A 99 -1.72 19.51 -13.78
N HIS A 100 -1.53 19.42 -15.10
CA HIS A 100 -0.48 18.59 -15.68
C HIS A 100 0.65 19.47 -16.20
N GLY A 101 1.87 19.17 -15.77
CA GLY A 101 3.07 19.92 -16.15
C GLY A 101 4.17 19.03 -16.70
N LEU A 102 5.19 19.68 -17.25
CA LEU A 102 6.45 19.04 -17.63
C LEU A 102 7.56 19.69 -16.81
N ILE A 103 8.41 18.89 -16.17
CA ILE A 103 9.62 19.38 -15.49
C ILE A 103 10.85 18.86 -16.23
N ARG A 104 11.80 19.75 -16.41
CA ARG A 104 13.12 19.43 -16.97
C ARG A 104 14.19 20.02 -16.04
N PRO A 105 15.13 19.20 -15.56
CA PRO A 105 16.32 19.71 -14.90
C PRO A 105 17.15 20.56 -15.86
N THR A 106 17.58 21.74 -15.45
CA THR A 106 18.35 22.69 -16.28
C THR A 106 19.65 22.10 -16.85
N ASN A 107 20.22 21.09 -16.18
CA ASN A 107 21.53 20.51 -16.51
C ASN A 107 21.44 19.10 -17.16
N SER A 108 20.28 18.70 -17.67
CA SER A 108 20.11 17.39 -18.32
C SER A 108 19.49 17.50 -19.71
N ASP A 109 20.08 16.83 -20.68
CA ASP A 109 19.55 16.67 -22.05
C ASP A 109 18.43 15.61 -22.14
N ALA A 110 17.96 15.13 -20.98
CA ALA A 110 16.89 14.15 -20.90
C ALA A 110 15.54 14.77 -21.33
N PRO A 111 14.65 13.97 -21.95
CA PRO A 111 13.30 14.43 -22.27
C PRO A 111 12.56 14.87 -21.00
N PRO A 112 11.71 15.91 -21.10
CA PRO A 112 10.97 16.43 -19.98
C PRO A 112 10.05 15.35 -19.40
N SER A 113 10.04 15.23 -18.07
CA SER A 113 9.23 14.24 -17.38
C SER A 113 7.85 14.84 -17.07
N PRO A 114 6.76 14.12 -17.36
CA PRO A 114 5.42 14.54 -16.98
C PRO A 114 5.27 14.51 -15.46
N LEU A 115 4.58 15.51 -14.94
CA LEU A 115 4.27 15.61 -13.52
C LEU A 115 2.82 16.08 -13.32
N LEU A 116 2.25 15.65 -12.20
CA LEU A 116 0.94 16.07 -11.74
C LEU A 116 1.14 17.14 -10.65
N LEU A 117 0.74 18.38 -10.94
CA LEU A 117 0.73 19.47 -9.98
C LEU A 117 -0.56 19.39 -9.16
N LYS A 118 -0.43 19.27 -7.85
CA LYS A 118 -1.55 19.33 -6.91
C LYS A 118 -1.38 20.57 -6.04
N GLY A 119 -2.06 21.66 -6.41
CA GLY A 119 -2.15 22.87 -5.60
C GLY A 119 -3.15 22.66 -4.47
N VAL A 120 -2.71 22.89 -3.23
CA VAL A 120 -3.54 22.83 -2.02
C VAL A 120 -3.33 24.07 -1.17
N ASP A 121 -4.36 24.49 -0.44
CA ASP A 121 -4.22 25.54 0.57
C ASP A 121 -3.58 24.99 1.85
N PRO A 122 -2.36 25.45 2.26
CA PRO A 122 -1.64 24.90 3.40
C PRO A 122 -2.37 25.07 4.74
N ALA A 123 -3.21 26.11 4.90
CA ALA A 123 -3.95 26.34 6.14
C ALA A 123 -5.09 25.31 6.37
N SER A 124 -5.67 24.80 5.28
CA SER A 124 -6.80 23.86 5.29
C SER A 124 -6.37 22.39 5.04
N ALA A 125 -5.16 22.18 4.52
CA ALA A 125 -4.66 20.87 4.08
C ALA A 125 -4.34 19.90 5.23
N HIS A 126 -3.80 20.39 6.36
CA HIS A 126 -3.46 19.57 7.52
C HIS A 126 -4.65 18.80 8.12
N GLY A 127 -5.89 19.30 7.95
CA GLY A 127 -7.10 18.63 8.42
C GLY A 127 -7.61 17.51 7.49
N THR A 128 -7.09 17.39 6.26
CA THR A 128 -7.62 16.49 5.22
C THR A 128 -6.66 15.40 4.76
N SER A 129 -5.35 15.54 5.01
CA SER A 129 -4.37 14.54 4.61
C SER A 129 -3.11 14.61 5.47
N ARG A 130 -2.63 13.46 5.93
CA ARG A 130 -1.38 13.31 6.70
C ARG A 130 -0.11 13.43 5.86
N ILE A 131 -0.23 13.49 4.53
CA ILE A 131 0.91 13.63 3.61
C ILE A 131 1.58 15.01 3.76
N PHE A 132 0.85 16.01 4.27
CA PHE A 132 1.36 17.36 4.44
C PHE A 132 2.21 17.55 5.71
N ASP A 133 2.22 16.59 6.63
CA ASP A 133 3.09 16.63 7.81
C ASP A 133 4.57 16.29 7.48
N SER A 134 4.83 15.68 6.32
CA SER A 134 6.18 15.35 5.84
C SER A 134 6.72 16.32 4.79
N LEU A 135 5.93 17.33 4.39
CA LEU A 135 6.37 18.36 3.46
C LEU A 135 6.99 19.53 4.22
N VAL A 136 8.31 19.62 4.21
CA VAL A 136 9.03 20.84 4.63
C VAL A 136 8.75 21.90 3.56
N PRO A 137 8.11 23.03 3.89
CA PRO A 137 7.89 24.09 2.93
C PRO A 137 9.25 24.63 2.49
N ALA A 138 9.57 24.47 1.21
CA ALA A 138 10.69 25.17 0.61
C ALA A 138 10.28 26.64 0.46
N PRO A 139 11.01 27.60 1.08
CA PRO A 139 10.72 29.01 0.87
C PRO A 139 10.97 29.37 -0.59
N VAL A 140 9.98 29.99 -1.21
CA VAL A 140 10.09 30.69 -2.51
C VAL A 140 10.60 32.10 -2.28
#